data_AF-A0A938MF88-F1
#
_entry.id   AF-A0A938MF88-F1
#
_cell.length_a   1.000
_cell.length_b   1.000
_cell.length_c   1.000
_cell.angle_alpha   90.00
_cell.angle_beta   90.00
_cell.angle_gamma   90.00
#
_symmetry.space_group_name_H-M   'P 1'
#
loop_
_entity.id
_entity.type
_entity.pdbx_description
1 polymer ?
#
loop_
_entity_poly.entity_id
_entity_poly.type
_entity_poly.pdbx_seq_one_letter_code
_entity_poly.pdbx_strand_id
1 'polypeptide(L)'
;YELQLRIRTEMHLRAGRRSEVLDRGTQADIAAAFGYKDSDGASALSAFMRDYLLAAREVNGLLRTLVSRFRYLRRIQHGMAARVGRRVLERDFVAVGDRIFLGRNDLFDGPGGLRNMMRIFLCSQRHRLEVSEEALQHIRHQLHRVDDAFRQDPEVAAMLMEILRGASGVADTLQAMAESGLLGEYLPEFGELDCLVHYEAYHDYTVDEHTLMSIRTIDELSSADSELDRPKREILAQVTRPCLLKLALLLHDIGKPRGSEHTERGATMIPLIAKQLSLPEPDGKLVMFLVENHLAMADLSQRRDFNEEGVLKGFAAKVGNLNQLQMLYLMTYADIKSVGRGAWAVWKDSLLWELYEKTAALLSKAPRTDEAAETDFRHALLSILPKSITREEAERHCDRVPPRYAVEVTPEEAVAHLRLIQRLKDEPMTVSFSFTDAYAEMWLCTGDMPARFSQIAGTFVGNGVNIISAQAFTRKDGIILDRFRLSDAGGKVVTDTEFWEKVKSDLSDV
;
A
#
# COMPACT_ATOMS: atom_id res chain seq x y z
N TYR A 1 -9.53 35.64 3.32
CA TYR A 1 -10.32 36.33 2.28
C TYR A 1 -9.59 37.51 1.63
N GLU A 2 -8.88 38.36 2.39
CA GLU A 2 -8.16 39.53 1.86
C GLU A 2 -7.25 39.23 0.66
N LEU A 3 -6.41 38.17 0.75
CA LEU A 3 -5.51 37.77 -0.33
C LEU A 3 -6.24 37.52 -1.66
N GLN A 4 -7.38 36.83 -1.63
CA GLN A 4 -8.17 36.53 -2.84
C GLN A 4 -8.72 37.79 -3.50
N LEU A 5 -9.16 38.77 -2.70
CA LEU A 5 -9.62 40.06 -3.22
C LEU A 5 -8.48 40.85 -3.86
N ARG A 6 -7.29 40.83 -3.24
CA ARG A 6 -6.10 41.46 -3.80
C ARG A 6 -5.72 40.83 -5.13
N ILE A 7 -5.67 39.49 -5.20
CA ILE A 7 -5.38 38.74 -6.45
C ILE A 7 -6.39 39.14 -7.53
N ARG A 8 -7.69 39.09 -7.22
CA ARG A 8 -8.75 39.44 -8.16
C ARG A 8 -8.65 40.88 -8.66
N THR A 9 -8.30 41.82 -7.78
CA THR A 9 -8.11 43.23 -8.13
C THR A 9 -6.94 43.38 -9.10
N GLU A 10 -5.80 42.75 -8.81
CA GLU A 10 -4.62 42.77 -9.68
C GLU A 10 -4.93 42.16 -11.06
N MET A 11 -5.68 41.06 -11.11
CA MET A 11 -6.15 40.47 -12.37
C MET A 11 -6.96 41.46 -13.22
N HIS A 12 -7.87 42.22 -12.60
CA HIS A 12 -8.71 43.19 -13.30
C HIS A 12 -7.91 44.39 -13.79
N LEU A 13 -6.99 44.89 -12.95
CA LEU A 13 -6.13 46.02 -13.29
C LEU A 13 -5.21 45.68 -14.47
N ARG A 14 -4.59 44.49 -14.47
CA ARG A 14 -3.72 44.03 -15.55
C ARG A 14 -4.47 43.75 -16.85
N ALA A 15 -5.61 43.10 -16.77
CA ALA A 15 -6.39 42.77 -17.96
C ALA A 15 -7.12 43.99 -18.56
N GLY A 16 -7.23 45.10 -17.83
CA GLY A 16 -8.04 46.27 -18.21
C GLY A 16 -9.54 45.95 -18.34
N ARG A 17 -9.96 44.79 -17.87
CA ARG A 17 -11.32 44.25 -17.97
C ARG A 17 -11.56 43.26 -16.84
N ARG A 18 -12.81 42.86 -16.66
CA ARG A 18 -13.16 41.76 -15.77
C ARG A 18 -12.44 40.48 -16.22
N SER A 19 -11.59 39.94 -15.36
CA SER A 19 -10.93 38.64 -15.50
C SER A 19 -11.10 37.84 -14.21
N GLU A 20 -11.54 36.60 -14.31
CA GLU A 20 -11.88 35.75 -13.15
C GLU A 20 -11.16 34.38 -13.20
N VAL A 21 -10.27 34.18 -14.18
CA VAL A 21 -9.54 32.93 -14.39
C VAL A 21 -8.06 33.17 -14.12
N LEU A 22 -7.53 32.54 -13.07
CA LEU A 22 -6.13 32.62 -12.68
C LEU A 22 -5.31 31.56 -13.46
N ASP A 23 -5.08 31.82 -14.75
CA ASP A 23 -4.26 30.96 -15.61
C ASP A 23 -2.76 31.05 -15.28
N ARG A 24 -1.95 30.12 -15.79
CA ARG A 24 -0.50 30.04 -15.50
C ARG A 24 0.28 31.32 -15.83
N GLY A 25 -0.07 32.02 -16.92
CA GLY A 25 0.58 33.27 -17.27
C GLY A 25 0.24 34.36 -16.27
N THR A 26 -1.04 34.49 -15.93
CA THR A 26 -1.53 35.44 -14.92
C THR A 26 -0.94 35.15 -13.52
N GLN A 27 -0.72 33.89 -13.16
CA GLN A 27 -0.12 33.52 -11.87
C GLN A 27 1.30 34.08 -11.70
N ALA A 28 2.17 33.91 -12.69
CA ALA A 28 3.56 34.38 -12.65
C ALA A 28 3.62 35.91 -12.52
N ASP A 29 2.76 36.59 -13.28
CA ASP A 29 2.61 38.03 -13.28
C ASP A 29 2.20 38.61 -11.91
N ILE A 30 1.23 37.98 -11.25
CA ILE A 30 0.75 38.40 -9.94
C ILE A 30 1.74 38.06 -8.84
N ALA A 31 2.38 36.89 -8.91
CA ALA A 31 3.43 36.51 -7.97
C ALA A 31 4.55 37.58 -7.96
N ALA A 32 5.00 38.02 -9.13
CA ALA A 32 5.97 39.10 -9.26
C ALA A 32 5.44 40.43 -8.70
N ALA A 33 4.18 40.80 -9.01
CA ALA A 33 3.54 42.02 -8.51
C ALA A 33 3.50 42.08 -6.98
N PHE A 34 3.27 40.93 -6.34
CA PHE A 34 3.15 40.81 -4.90
C PHE A 34 4.51 40.64 -4.21
N GLY A 35 5.61 40.62 -4.97
CA GLY A 35 6.97 40.58 -4.46
C GLY A 35 7.45 39.19 -4.06
N TYR A 36 6.79 38.12 -4.53
CA TYR A 36 7.31 36.76 -4.37
C TYR A 36 8.63 36.63 -5.15
N LYS A 37 9.59 35.93 -4.54
CA LYS A 37 10.93 35.73 -5.09
C LYS A 37 11.29 34.25 -5.00
N ASP A 38 12.10 33.80 -5.94
CA ASP A 38 12.69 32.47 -5.86
C ASP A 38 13.64 32.44 -4.66
N SER A 39 13.65 31.30 -3.96
CA SER A 39 14.58 30.99 -2.87
C SER A 39 15.16 29.60 -3.08
N ASP A 40 16.15 29.22 -2.27
CA ASP A 40 16.72 27.88 -2.31
C ASP A 40 15.63 26.83 -2.09
N GLY A 41 15.31 26.08 -3.15
CA GLY A 41 14.32 25.00 -3.14
C GLY A 41 12.86 25.39 -3.38
N ALA A 42 12.51 26.69 -3.46
CA ALA A 42 11.12 27.12 -3.68
C ALA A 42 11.00 28.20 -4.76
N SER A 43 10.15 27.95 -5.74
CA SER A 43 9.81 28.95 -6.75
C SER A 43 8.86 30.01 -6.19
N ALA A 44 9.07 31.27 -6.56
CA ALA A 44 8.17 32.40 -6.28
C ALA A 44 6.71 32.06 -6.62
N LEU A 45 6.52 31.39 -7.75
CA LEU A 45 5.21 31.00 -8.25
C LEU A 45 4.56 29.92 -7.39
N SER A 46 5.33 28.92 -6.96
CA SER A 46 4.86 27.86 -6.05
C SER A 46 4.49 28.44 -4.68
N ALA A 47 5.30 29.34 -4.14
CA ALA A 47 5.02 30.04 -2.88
C ALA A 47 3.74 30.88 -2.97
N PHE A 48 3.57 31.65 -4.05
CA PHE A 48 2.34 32.42 -4.29
C PHE A 48 1.10 31.52 -4.35
N MET A 49 1.17 30.42 -5.11
CA MET A 49 0.03 29.52 -5.22
C MET A 49 -0.27 28.77 -3.93
N ARG A 50 0.74 28.45 -3.13
CA ARG A 50 0.56 27.87 -1.80
C ARG A 50 -0.28 28.79 -0.91
N ASP A 51 0.08 30.07 -0.84
CA ASP A 51 -0.68 31.07 -0.06
C ASP A 51 -2.12 31.24 -0.58
N TYR A 52 -2.29 31.26 -1.91
CA TYR A 52 -3.61 31.31 -2.53
C TYR A 52 -4.48 30.10 -2.15
N LEU A 53 -3.94 28.89 -2.26
CA LEU A 53 -4.64 27.64 -1.97
C LEU A 53 -4.97 27.49 -0.48
N LEU A 54 -4.05 27.89 0.41
CA LEU A 54 -4.31 27.95 1.85
C LEU A 54 -5.49 28.89 2.16
N ALA A 55 -5.50 30.10 1.57
CA ALA A 55 -6.61 31.03 1.71
C ALA A 55 -7.92 30.50 1.11
N ALA A 56 -7.85 29.80 -0.03
CA ALA A 56 -9.00 29.14 -0.65
C ALA A 56 -9.59 28.03 0.21
N ARG A 57 -8.73 27.19 0.80
CA ARG A 57 -9.14 26.11 1.68
C ARG A 57 -9.80 26.63 2.96
N GLU A 58 -9.28 27.71 3.55
CA GLU A 58 -9.90 28.34 4.72
C GLU A 58 -11.32 28.83 4.43
N VAL A 59 -11.52 29.53 3.32
CA VAL A 59 -12.85 30.00 2.88
C VAL A 59 -13.78 28.81 2.61
N ASN A 60 -13.29 27.77 1.93
CA ASN A 60 -14.07 26.57 1.65
C ASN A 60 -14.49 25.85 2.96
N GLY A 61 -13.58 25.74 3.94
CA GLY A 61 -13.89 25.16 5.25
C GLY A 61 -15.02 25.90 5.97
N LEU A 62 -14.96 27.24 6.02
CA LEU A 62 -16.04 28.05 6.60
C LEU A 62 -17.38 27.85 5.90
N LEU A 63 -17.37 27.79 4.56
CA LEU A 63 -18.56 27.53 3.76
C LEU A 63 -19.13 26.13 4.06
N ARG A 64 -18.29 25.10 4.15
CA ARG A 64 -18.71 23.73 4.52
C ARG A 64 -19.35 23.69 5.90
N THR A 65 -18.76 24.36 6.89
CA THR A 65 -19.34 24.48 8.24
C THR A 65 -20.73 25.13 8.20
N LEU A 66 -20.89 26.27 7.52
CA LEU A 66 -22.18 26.95 7.40
C LEU A 66 -23.22 26.08 6.69
N VAL A 67 -22.86 25.49 5.55
CA VAL A 67 -23.76 24.60 4.79
C VAL A 67 -24.17 23.38 5.61
N SER A 68 -23.24 22.77 6.35
CA SER A 68 -23.51 21.66 7.27
C SER A 68 -24.57 22.05 8.31
N ARG A 69 -24.38 23.19 8.98
CA ARG A 69 -25.33 23.72 9.97
C ARG A 69 -26.71 24.00 9.38
N PHE A 70 -26.78 24.66 8.22
CA PHE A 70 -28.07 24.93 7.57
C PHE A 70 -28.79 23.66 7.11
N ARG A 71 -28.08 22.64 6.61
CA ARG A 71 -28.67 21.33 6.27
C ARG A 71 -29.26 20.66 7.51
N TYR A 72 -28.56 20.73 8.64
CA TYR A 72 -29.06 20.21 9.92
C TYR A 72 -30.32 20.94 10.38
N LEU A 73 -30.32 22.29 10.41
CA LEU A 73 -31.48 23.10 10.78
C LEU A 73 -32.69 22.83 9.88
N ARG A 74 -32.47 22.67 8.57
CA ARG A 74 -33.53 22.34 7.61
C ARG A 74 -34.15 20.97 7.90
N ARG A 75 -33.36 19.96 8.28
CA ARG A 75 -33.86 18.63 8.69
C ARG A 75 -34.74 18.72 9.95
N ILE A 76 -34.40 19.59 10.89
CA ILE A 76 -35.23 19.88 12.07
C ILE A 76 -36.55 20.53 11.65
N GLN A 77 -36.51 21.58 10.83
CA GLN A 77 -37.70 22.29 10.38
C GLN A 77 -38.71 21.39 9.65
N HIS A 78 -38.24 20.39 8.89
CA HIS A 78 -39.11 19.47 8.15
C HIS A 78 -39.56 18.24 8.96
N GLY A 79 -39.39 18.24 10.29
CA GLY A 79 -39.78 17.11 11.15
C GLY A 79 -38.97 15.83 10.92
N MET A 80 -37.90 15.89 10.13
CA MET A 80 -37.02 14.74 9.83
C MET A 80 -35.98 14.50 10.95
N ALA A 81 -35.90 15.39 11.95
CA ALA A 81 -34.98 15.26 13.08
C ALA A 81 -35.29 14.05 13.99
N ALA A 82 -36.54 13.58 14.04
CA ALA A 82 -36.95 12.47 14.88
C ALA A 82 -36.30 11.10 14.53
N ARG A 83 -35.52 11.01 13.45
CA ARG A 83 -34.83 9.79 13.00
C ARG A 83 -33.30 9.83 13.03
N VAL A 84 -32.68 10.96 13.40
CA VAL A 84 -31.21 11.02 13.48
C VAL A 84 -30.77 10.46 14.84
N GLY A 85 -30.54 9.15 14.88
CA GLY A 85 -30.11 8.46 16.09
C GLY A 85 -28.79 9.03 16.63
N ARG A 86 -28.80 9.47 17.89
CA ARG A 86 -27.59 9.83 18.63
C ARG A 86 -27.05 8.55 19.30
N ARG A 87 -25.82 8.16 18.97
CA ARG A 87 -25.16 6.98 19.56
C ARG A 87 -23.83 7.41 20.20
N VAL A 88 -23.64 7.09 21.48
CA VAL A 88 -22.34 7.29 22.14
C VAL A 88 -21.36 6.23 21.62
N LEU A 89 -20.18 6.67 21.20
CA LEU A 89 -19.09 5.84 20.70
C LEU A 89 -17.90 5.98 21.66
N GLU A 90 -17.33 4.85 22.08
CA GLU A 90 -16.09 4.78 22.87
C GLU A 90 -16.07 5.74 24.10
N ARG A 91 -17.25 6.05 24.67
CA ARG A 91 -17.49 6.98 25.79
C ARG A 91 -17.19 8.46 25.55
N ASP A 92 -16.32 8.79 24.60
CA ASP A 92 -15.80 10.13 24.38
C ASP A 92 -16.29 10.81 23.10
N PHE A 93 -16.90 10.04 22.19
CA PHE A 93 -17.42 10.54 20.93
C PHE A 93 -18.92 10.27 20.77
N VAL A 94 -19.56 11.01 19.88
CA VAL A 94 -20.99 10.87 19.61
C VAL A 94 -21.19 10.80 18.10
N ALA A 95 -21.86 9.74 17.64
CA ALA A 95 -22.35 9.65 16.28
C ALA A 95 -23.74 10.29 16.17
N VAL A 96 -23.91 11.14 15.16
CA VAL A 96 -25.19 11.75 14.80
C VAL A 96 -25.32 11.67 13.28
N GLY A 97 -26.16 10.74 12.81
CA GLY A 97 -26.27 10.44 11.37
C GLY A 97 -25.02 9.74 10.85
N ASP A 98 -24.43 10.30 9.80
CA ASP A 98 -23.20 9.85 9.13
C ASP A 98 -21.93 10.50 9.71
N ARG A 99 -22.05 11.27 10.80
CA ARG A 99 -20.96 12.07 11.35
C ARG A 99 -20.61 11.74 12.79
N ILE A 100 -19.33 11.89 13.13
CA ILE A 100 -18.80 11.79 14.49
C ILE A 100 -18.45 13.18 15.05
N PHE A 101 -18.80 13.39 16.33
CA PHE A 101 -18.62 14.61 17.09
C PHE A 101 -17.85 14.31 18.38
N LEU A 102 -17.18 15.32 18.92
CA LEU A 102 -16.65 15.28 20.28
C LEU A 102 -17.83 15.22 21.27
N GLY A 103 -17.75 14.33 22.26
CA GLY A 103 -18.80 14.22 23.28
C GLY A 103 -18.82 15.39 24.27
N ARG A 104 -17.68 16.08 24.42
CA ARG A 104 -17.48 17.25 25.28
C ARG A 104 -16.35 18.14 24.74
N ASN A 105 -16.36 19.44 25.06
CA ASN A 105 -15.38 20.41 24.53
C ASN A 105 -14.03 20.38 25.27
N ASP A 106 -14.00 19.86 26.49
CA ASP A 106 -12.81 19.70 27.34
C ASP A 106 -12.16 18.31 27.15
N LEU A 107 -12.52 17.59 26.07
CA LEU A 107 -12.06 16.22 25.84
C LEU A 107 -10.53 16.11 25.66
N PHE A 108 -9.89 17.20 25.24
CA PHE A 108 -8.44 17.27 25.05
C PHE A 108 -7.70 17.67 26.32
N ASP A 109 -8.40 17.96 27.41
CA ASP A 109 -7.82 18.41 28.65
C ASP A 109 -7.51 17.23 29.58
N GLY A 110 -6.58 17.47 30.50
CA GLY A 110 -6.12 16.47 31.47
C GLY A 110 -5.15 15.42 30.91
N PRO A 111 -4.67 14.51 31.78
CA PRO A 111 -3.68 13.51 31.41
C PRO A 111 -4.17 12.58 30.29
N GLY A 112 -3.44 12.52 29.18
CA GLY A 112 -3.79 11.70 28.02
C GLY A 112 -4.95 12.23 27.17
N GLY A 113 -5.57 13.36 27.53
CA GLY A 113 -6.68 13.95 26.79
C GLY A 113 -6.32 14.32 25.35
N LEU A 114 -5.09 14.82 25.13
CA LEU A 114 -4.63 15.25 23.81
C LEU A 114 -4.63 14.11 22.78
N ARG A 115 -4.43 12.85 23.21
CA ARG A 115 -4.50 11.65 22.36
C ARG A 115 -5.85 11.51 21.66
N ASN A 116 -6.90 12.12 22.20
CA ASN A 116 -8.24 12.12 21.61
C ASN A 116 -8.31 12.85 20.27
N MET A 117 -7.34 13.73 19.97
CA MET A 117 -7.18 14.34 18.65
C MET A 117 -6.93 13.29 17.57
N MET A 118 -6.10 12.28 17.83
CA MET A 118 -5.87 11.17 16.91
C MET A 118 -7.00 10.13 17.01
N ARG A 119 -7.49 9.87 18.23
CA ARG A 119 -8.50 8.83 18.48
C ARG A 119 -9.83 9.06 17.75
N ILE A 120 -10.25 10.31 17.57
CA ILE A 120 -11.48 10.59 16.81
C ILE A 120 -11.38 10.14 15.34
N PHE A 121 -10.22 10.27 14.71
CA PHE A 121 -10.00 9.82 13.33
C PHE A 121 -9.99 8.30 13.23
N LEU A 122 -9.35 7.61 14.18
CA LEU A 122 -9.41 6.16 14.25
C LEU A 122 -10.84 5.65 14.49
N CYS A 123 -11.58 6.29 15.39
CA CYS A 123 -12.98 5.97 15.68
C CYS A 123 -13.88 6.23 14.46
N SER A 124 -13.66 7.35 13.76
CA SER A 124 -14.29 7.71 12.48
C SER A 124 -14.10 6.62 11.44
N GLN A 125 -12.86 6.16 11.22
CA GLN A 125 -12.54 5.10 10.26
C GLN A 125 -13.24 3.78 10.62
N ARG A 126 -13.12 3.34 11.88
CA ARG A 126 -13.71 2.08 12.37
C ARG A 126 -15.22 2.03 12.22
N HIS A 127 -15.89 3.17 12.42
CA HIS A 127 -17.34 3.28 12.32
C HIS A 127 -17.85 3.76 10.96
N ARG A 128 -16.95 4.06 10.00
CA ARG A 128 -17.28 4.62 8.68
C ARG A 128 -18.14 5.88 8.78
N LEU A 129 -17.71 6.80 9.65
CA LEU A 129 -18.38 8.10 9.88
C LEU A 129 -17.47 9.23 9.45
N GLU A 130 -18.02 10.29 8.88
CA GLU A 130 -17.27 11.53 8.60
C GLU A 130 -17.00 12.29 9.92
N VAL A 131 -15.79 12.81 10.10
CA VAL A 131 -15.54 13.75 11.20
C VAL A 131 -16.32 15.04 10.94
N SER A 132 -17.10 15.49 11.93
CA SER A 132 -17.87 16.74 11.81
C SER A 132 -16.96 17.95 11.63
N GLU A 133 -17.42 18.94 10.86
CA GLU A 133 -16.72 20.22 10.66
C GLU A 133 -16.45 20.93 12.00
N GLU A 134 -17.39 20.83 12.95
CA GLU A 134 -17.23 21.33 14.31
C GLU A 134 -16.05 20.67 15.05
N ALA A 135 -15.89 19.35 14.93
CA ALA A 135 -14.76 18.63 15.53
C ALA A 135 -13.44 18.97 14.83
N LEU A 136 -13.41 19.03 13.49
CA LEU A 136 -12.23 19.44 12.73
C LEU A 136 -11.78 20.87 13.11
N GLN A 137 -12.72 21.81 13.22
CA GLN A 137 -12.44 23.18 13.65
C GLN A 137 -11.94 23.23 15.09
N HIS A 138 -12.51 22.42 15.99
CA HIS A 138 -12.07 22.35 17.37
C HIS A 138 -10.64 21.81 17.50
N ILE A 139 -10.28 20.77 16.72
CA ILE A 139 -8.91 20.27 16.61
C ILE A 139 -7.98 21.37 16.11
N ARG A 140 -8.36 22.06 15.03
CA ARG A 140 -7.57 23.16 14.44
C ARG A 140 -7.20 24.24 15.46
N HIS A 141 -8.14 24.66 16.31
CA HIS A 141 -7.88 25.67 17.35
C HIS A 141 -6.91 25.19 18.46
N GLN A 142 -6.73 23.88 18.58
CA GLN A 142 -5.94 23.26 19.64
C GLN A 142 -4.59 22.73 19.13
N LEU A 143 -4.28 22.89 17.84
CA LEU A 143 -3.03 22.41 17.23
C LEU A 143 -1.77 22.98 17.89
N HIS A 144 -1.84 24.18 18.47
CA HIS A 144 -0.73 24.77 19.23
C HIS A 144 -0.27 23.92 20.44
N ARG A 145 -1.05 22.90 20.83
CA ARG A 145 -0.72 21.93 21.88
C ARG A 145 -0.01 20.68 21.36
N VAL A 146 0.10 20.51 20.03
CA VAL A 146 0.79 19.38 19.38
C VAL A 146 2.29 19.65 19.41
N ASP A 147 2.93 19.18 20.47
CA ASP A 147 4.37 19.32 20.72
C ASP A 147 5.13 18.00 20.46
N ASP A 148 6.43 17.99 20.77
CA ASP A 148 7.27 16.81 20.60
C ASP A 148 6.83 15.65 21.50
N ALA A 149 6.26 15.93 22.68
CA ALA A 149 5.76 14.89 23.57
C ALA A 149 4.55 14.18 22.95
N PHE A 150 3.65 14.92 22.29
CA PHE A 150 2.56 14.32 21.52
C PHE A 150 3.07 13.53 20.31
N ARG A 151 4.03 14.09 19.54
CA ARG A 151 4.60 13.42 18.36
C ARG A 151 5.30 12.10 18.70
N GLN A 152 5.97 12.06 19.85
CA GLN A 152 6.70 10.87 20.34
C GLN A 152 5.85 9.94 21.20
N ASP A 153 4.55 10.21 21.39
CA ASP A 153 3.67 9.36 22.18
C ASP A 153 3.40 8.03 21.44
N PRO A 154 3.79 6.86 22.00
CA PRO A 154 3.63 5.58 21.34
C PRO A 154 2.16 5.19 21.10
N GLU A 155 1.22 5.70 21.91
CA GLU A 155 -0.21 5.45 21.66
C GLU A 155 -0.71 6.23 20.44
N VAL A 156 -0.20 7.44 20.21
CA VAL A 156 -0.53 8.24 19.03
C VAL A 156 0.04 7.60 17.77
N ALA A 157 1.30 7.16 17.82
CA ALA A 157 1.94 6.38 16.75
C ALA A 157 1.17 5.10 16.43
N ALA A 158 0.77 4.34 17.46
CA ALA A 158 -0.03 3.13 17.28
C ALA A 158 -1.38 3.41 16.62
N MET A 159 -2.05 4.52 16.97
CA MET A 159 -3.31 4.91 16.33
C MET A 159 -3.13 5.28 14.85
N LEU A 160 -2.06 6.00 14.48
CA LEU A 160 -1.78 6.27 13.05
C LEU A 160 -1.51 4.97 12.28
N MET A 161 -0.67 4.08 12.85
CA MET A 161 -0.38 2.80 12.20
C MET A 161 -1.62 1.91 12.07
N GLU A 162 -2.56 2.00 13.02
CA GLU A 162 -3.85 1.32 12.95
C GLU A 162 -4.75 1.94 11.86
N ILE A 163 -4.78 3.27 11.73
CA ILE A 163 -5.46 3.97 10.61
C ILE A 163 -4.92 3.47 9.27
N LEU A 164 -3.59 3.34 9.13
CA LEU A 164 -2.94 2.85 7.91
C LEU A 164 -3.18 1.35 7.65
N ARG A 165 -3.54 0.57 8.68
CA ARG A 165 -3.88 -0.86 8.56
C ARG A 165 -5.27 -1.07 7.96
N GLY A 166 -6.13 -0.06 7.97
CA GLY A 166 -7.47 -0.14 7.39
C GLY A 166 -7.44 -0.66 5.95
N ALA A 167 -8.33 -1.60 5.62
CA ALA A 167 -8.46 -2.12 4.25
C ALA A 167 -9.05 -1.06 3.29
N SER A 168 -9.86 -0.14 3.82
CA SER A 168 -10.45 0.98 3.11
C SER A 168 -10.68 2.18 4.04
N GLY A 169 -10.92 3.36 3.47
CA GLY A 169 -11.20 4.60 4.22
C GLY A 169 -9.95 5.21 4.87
N VAL A 170 -8.76 4.74 4.53
CA VAL A 170 -7.49 5.31 4.99
C VAL A 170 -7.31 6.69 4.39
N ALA A 171 -7.50 6.82 3.08
CA ALA A 171 -7.37 8.11 2.39
C ALA A 171 -8.35 9.16 2.93
N ASP A 172 -9.62 8.80 3.16
CA ASP A 172 -10.62 9.72 3.73
C ASP A 172 -10.27 10.14 5.16
N THR A 173 -9.71 9.22 5.95
CA THR A 173 -9.28 9.51 7.33
C THR A 173 -8.08 10.46 7.32
N LEU A 174 -7.08 10.19 6.50
CA LEU A 174 -5.90 11.06 6.33
C LEU A 174 -6.28 12.42 5.74
N GLN A 175 -7.24 12.48 4.82
CA GLN A 175 -7.80 13.73 4.31
C GLN A 175 -8.41 14.56 5.45
N ALA A 176 -9.25 13.96 6.29
CA ALA A 176 -9.85 14.66 7.42
C ALA A 176 -8.77 15.14 8.42
N MET A 177 -7.72 14.34 8.64
CA MET A 177 -6.57 14.74 9.46
C MET A 177 -5.81 15.92 8.84
N ALA A 178 -5.56 15.90 7.53
CA ALA A 178 -4.92 17.00 6.79
C ALA A 178 -5.78 18.27 6.81
N GLU A 179 -7.09 18.15 6.56
CA GLU A 179 -8.05 19.26 6.64
C GLU A 179 -8.07 19.91 8.02
N SER A 180 -7.96 19.11 9.10
CA SER A 180 -7.87 19.65 10.46
C SER A 180 -6.54 20.35 10.76
N GLY A 181 -5.48 20.06 9.98
CA GLY A 181 -4.08 20.43 10.23
C GLY A 181 -3.32 19.44 11.10
N LEU A 182 -4.00 18.49 11.76
CA LEU A 182 -3.35 17.53 12.67
C LEU A 182 -2.33 16.64 11.96
N LEU A 183 -2.57 16.23 10.71
CA LEU A 183 -1.63 15.36 10.00
C LEU A 183 -0.27 16.05 9.80
N GLY A 184 -0.29 17.33 9.38
CA GLY A 184 0.93 18.12 9.18
C GLY A 184 1.64 18.48 10.49
N GLU A 185 0.91 18.73 11.57
CA GLU A 185 1.52 18.99 12.89
C GLU A 185 2.10 17.72 13.54
N TYR A 186 1.50 16.56 13.26
CA TYR A 186 1.98 15.27 13.74
C TYR A 186 3.16 14.72 12.92
N LEU A 187 3.13 14.90 11.59
CA LEU A 187 4.20 14.58 10.64
C LEU A 187 4.64 15.86 9.92
N PRO A 188 5.56 16.66 10.52
CA PRO A 188 6.01 17.93 9.94
C PRO A 188 6.53 17.82 8.50
N GLU A 189 7.14 16.69 8.15
CA GLU A 189 7.62 16.39 6.80
C GLU A 189 6.49 16.36 5.77
N PHE A 190 5.32 15.84 6.15
CA PHE A 190 4.11 15.94 5.35
C PHE A 190 3.53 17.35 5.38
N GLY A 191 3.60 18.05 6.52
CA GLY A 191 3.15 19.44 6.66
C GLY A 191 3.85 20.41 5.71
N GLU A 192 5.09 20.13 5.31
CA GLU A 192 5.79 20.91 4.28
C GLU A 192 5.19 20.75 2.87
N LEU A 193 4.46 19.66 2.60
CA LEU A 193 3.77 19.40 1.34
C LEU A 193 2.42 20.13 1.23
N ASP A 194 1.93 20.68 2.33
CA ASP A 194 0.62 21.28 2.43
C ASP A 194 0.42 22.41 1.40
N CYS A 195 -0.52 22.23 0.48
CA CYS A 195 -0.80 23.11 -0.65
C CYS A 195 0.44 23.41 -1.54
N LEU A 196 1.45 22.54 -1.53
CA LEU A 196 2.65 22.71 -2.35
C LEU A 196 2.32 22.43 -3.82
N VAL A 197 2.49 23.44 -4.68
CA VAL A 197 2.27 23.29 -6.13
C VAL A 197 3.59 22.93 -6.81
N HIS A 198 3.61 21.78 -7.48
CA HIS A 198 4.72 21.37 -8.33
C HIS A 198 4.36 21.58 -9.81
N TYR A 199 5.04 22.53 -10.47
CA TYR A 199 4.74 22.92 -11.85
C TYR A 199 5.40 21.98 -12.86
N GLU A 200 4.81 20.81 -13.04
CA GLU A 200 5.14 19.90 -14.14
C GLU A 200 3.95 19.74 -15.10
N ALA A 201 4.20 19.22 -16.30
CA ALA A 201 3.24 19.23 -17.41
C ALA A 201 1.94 18.47 -17.11
N TYR A 202 1.92 17.56 -16.14
CA TYR A 202 0.82 16.63 -15.91
C TYR A 202 0.18 16.66 -14.51
N HIS A 203 0.62 17.55 -13.60
CA HIS A 203 0.09 17.58 -12.23
C HIS A 203 -1.20 18.41 -12.13
N ASP A 204 -2.32 17.72 -11.85
CA ASP A 204 -3.62 18.36 -11.57
C ASP A 204 -3.76 18.76 -10.08
N TYR A 205 -2.96 18.14 -9.20
CA TYR A 205 -3.08 18.24 -7.75
C TYR A 205 -1.84 18.86 -7.11
N THR A 206 -2.00 19.44 -5.91
CA THR A 206 -0.88 19.76 -5.03
C THR A 206 -0.24 18.49 -4.49
N VAL A 207 1.00 18.56 -4.01
CA VAL A 207 1.77 17.37 -3.61
C VAL A 207 1.10 16.60 -2.46
N ASP A 208 0.54 17.30 -1.48
CA ASP A 208 -0.27 16.72 -0.41
C ASP A 208 -1.52 16.01 -0.93
N GLU A 209 -2.30 16.66 -1.80
CA GLU A 209 -3.52 16.07 -2.37
C GLU A 209 -3.20 14.88 -3.28
N HIS A 210 -2.15 14.98 -4.09
CA HIS A 210 -1.62 13.88 -4.90
C HIS A 210 -1.29 12.67 -4.03
N THR A 211 -0.54 12.89 -2.94
CA THR A 211 -0.19 11.84 -1.98
C THR A 211 -1.42 11.12 -1.42
N LEU A 212 -2.46 11.87 -1.02
CA LEU A 212 -3.70 11.30 -0.52
C LEU A 212 -4.49 10.57 -1.61
N MET A 213 -4.46 11.06 -2.85
CA MET A 213 -5.05 10.40 -4.01
C MET A 213 -4.32 9.11 -4.40
N SER A 214 -3.00 9.02 -4.22
CA SER A 214 -2.26 7.75 -4.41
C SER A 214 -2.70 6.71 -3.37
N ILE A 215 -2.86 7.11 -2.10
CA ILE A 215 -3.38 6.21 -1.06
C ILE A 215 -4.82 5.78 -1.37
N ARG A 216 -5.67 6.71 -1.82
CA ARG A 216 -7.04 6.42 -2.24
C ARG A 216 -7.08 5.38 -3.35
N THR A 217 -6.16 5.49 -4.31
CA THR A 217 -6.03 4.52 -5.41
C THR A 217 -5.80 3.10 -4.89
N ILE A 218 -4.99 2.93 -3.83
CA ILE A 218 -4.78 1.62 -3.19
C ILE A 218 -6.00 1.17 -2.38
N ASP A 219 -6.66 2.06 -1.64
CA ASP A 219 -7.88 1.74 -0.89
C ASP A 219 -8.99 1.20 -1.80
N GLU A 220 -9.21 1.85 -2.94
CA GLU A 220 -10.27 1.50 -3.89
C GLU A 220 -9.92 0.27 -4.72
N LEU A 221 -8.63 -0.04 -4.88
CA LEU A 221 -8.14 -1.14 -5.70
C LEU A 221 -8.75 -2.48 -5.27
N SER A 222 -8.88 -2.74 -3.97
CA SER A 222 -9.45 -3.99 -3.44
C SER A 222 -10.89 -4.25 -3.91
N SER A 223 -11.64 -3.19 -4.20
CA SER A 223 -13.03 -3.25 -4.67
C SER A 223 -13.21 -2.98 -6.17
N ALA A 224 -12.11 -2.74 -6.90
CA ALA A 224 -12.17 -2.47 -8.33
C ALA A 224 -12.60 -3.74 -9.09
N ASP A 225 -13.52 -3.59 -10.05
CA ASP A 225 -14.06 -4.69 -10.87
C ASP A 225 -13.48 -4.72 -12.31
N SER A 226 -12.38 -4.01 -12.53
CA SER A 226 -11.74 -3.94 -13.85
C SER A 226 -10.77 -5.10 -14.05
N GLU A 227 -10.76 -5.70 -15.24
CA GLU A 227 -9.76 -6.69 -15.67
C GLU A 227 -8.35 -6.10 -15.69
N LEU A 228 -8.19 -4.82 -16.05
CA LEU A 228 -6.90 -4.13 -16.00
C LEU A 228 -6.37 -4.02 -14.56
N ASP A 229 -7.26 -3.94 -13.58
CA ASP A 229 -6.88 -3.84 -12.17
C ASP A 229 -6.71 -5.23 -11.50
N ARG A 230 -7.14 -6.32 -12.15
CA ARG A 230 -7.10 -7.67 -11.57
C ARG A 230 -5.69 -8.09 -11.13
N PRO A 231 -4.62 -7.96 -11.95
CA PRO A 231 -3.28 -8.36 -11.52
C PRO A 231 -2.78 -7.54 -10.32
N LYS A 232 -3.19 -6.27 -10.24
CA LYS A 232 -2.82 -5.35 -9.14
C LYS A 232 -3.54 -5.75 -7.85
N ARG A 233 -4.82 -6.16 -7.92
CA ARG A 233 -5.55 -6.72 -6.78
C ARG A 233 -4.91 -8.00 -6.27
N GLU A 234 -4.53 -8.90 -7.17
CA GLU A 234 -3.86 -10.15 -6.83
C GLU A 234 -2.52 -9.91 -6.13
N ILE A 235 -1.74 -8.92 -6.59
CA ILE A 235 -0.50 -8.50 -5.91
C ILE A 235 -0.80 -7.88 -4.55
N LEU A 236 -1.77 -6.95 -4.45
CA LEU A 236 -2.13 -6.31 -3.19
C LEU A 236 -2.55 -7.35 -2.13
N ALA A 237 -3.26 -8.41 -2.52
CA ALA A 237 -3.64 -9.50 -1.64
C ALA A 237 -2.45 -10.34 -1.13
N GLN A 238 -1.33 -10.35 -1.85
CA GLN A 238 -0.10 -11.05 -1.46
C GLN A 238 0.80 -10.19 -0.55
N VAL A 239 0.62 -8.88 -0.52
CA VAL A 239 1.41 -7.97 0.31
C VAL A 239 1.11 -8.21 1.79
N THR A 240 2.11 -8.68 2.54
CA THR A 240 1.97 -9.06 3.96
C THR A 240 1.74 -7.85 4.90
N ARG A 241 2.22 -6.66 4.48
CA ARG A 241 2.18 -5.43 5.28
C ARG A 241 1.63 -4.24 4.46
N PRO A 242 0.33 -4.23 4.09
CA PRO A 242 -0.23 -3.14 3.28
C PRO A 242 -0.15 -1.77 3.96
N CYS A 243 -0.10 -1.72 5.29
CA CYS A 243 0.10 -0.48 6.04
C CYS A 243 1.44 0.20 5.74
N LEU A 244 2.52 -0.57 5.48
CA LEU A 244 3.83 -0.02 5.13
C LEU A 244 3.87 0.52 3.70
N LEU A 245 3.11 -0.10 2.78
CA LEU A 245 2.88 0.47 1.45
C LEU A 245 2.17 1.83 1.53
N LYS A 246 1.10 1.93 2.33
CA LYS A 246 0.38 3.19 2.53
C LYS A 246 1.22 4.24 3.26
N LEU A 247 2.06 3.83 4.21
CA LEU A 247 3.03 4.71 4.86
C LEU A 247 4.08 5.22 3.87
N ALA A 248 4.63 4.34 3.03
CA ALA A 248 5.57 4.74 1.99
C ALA A 248 4.94 5.71 0.99
N LEU A 249 3.69 5.48 0.58
CA LEU A 249 2.92 6.44 -0.23
C LEU A 249 2.75 7.78 0.48
N LEU A 250 2.39 7.79 1.78
CA LEU A 250 2.27 9.03 2.56
C LEU A 250 3.58 9.84 2.61
N LEU A 251 4.72 9.16 2.48
CA LEU A 251 6.05 9.73 2.67
C LEU A 251 6.87 9.88 1.38
N HIS A 252 6.37 9.42 0.22
CA HIS A 252 7.20 9.27 -0.98
C HIS A 252 7.79 10.60 -1.50
N ASP A 253 7.03 11.68 -1.32
CA ASP A 253 7.33 12.99 -1.86
C ASP A 253 7.82 14.02 -0.82
N ILE A 254 8.08 13.60 0.44
CA ILE A 254 8.49 14.51 1.53
C ILE A 254 9.80 15.25 1.26
N GLY A 255 10.59 14.79 0.28
CA GLY A 255 11.80 15.48 -0.18
C GLY A 255 11.54 16.63 -1.16
N LYS A 256 10.36 16.72 -1.80
CA LYS A 256 10.06 17.72 -2.85
C LYS A 256 10.26 19.18 -2.41
N PRO A 257 9.92 19.60 -1.17
CA PRO A 257 10.20 20.95 -0.68
C PRO A 257 11.69 21.33 -0.73
N ARG A 258 12.59 20.33 -0.78
CA ARG A 258 14.03 20.54 -0.72
C ARG A 258 14.66 20.63 -2.12
N GLY A 259 14.00 20.23 -3.20
CA GLY A 259 14.52 20.33 -4.58
C GLY A 259 14.60 19.00 -5.34
N SER A 260 15.46 18.92 -6.36
CA SER A 260 15.44 17.87 -7.39
C SER A 260 15.77 16.46 -6.89
N GLU A 261 16.69 16.30 -5.94
CA GLU A 261 17.08 15.01 -5.33
C GLU A 261 16.11 14.60 -4.22
N HIS A 262 14.80 14.70 -4.47
CA HIS A 262 13.77 14.52 -3.47
C HIS A 262 13.65 13.08 -2.98
N THR A 263 13.92 12.10 -3.83
CA THR A 263 13.94 10.67 -3.50
C THR A 263 14.96 10.36 -2.41
N GLU A 264 16.22 10.77 -2.60
CA GLU A 264 17.31 10.57 -1.66
C GLU A 264 17.07 11.37 -0.38
N ARG A 265 16.65 12.63 -0.52
CA ARG A 265 16.36 13.49 0.63
C ARG A 265 15.23 12.92 1.48
N GLY A 266 14.14 12.48 0.86
CA GLY A 266 13.03 11.83 1.54
C GLY A 266 13.48 10.57 2.28
N ALA A 267 14.30 9.73 1.64
CA ALA A 267 14.86 8.54 2.25
C ALA A 267 15.68 8.84 3.52
N THR A 268 16.47 9.92 3.53
CA THR A 268 17.26 10.31 4.73
C THR A 268 16.40 10.72 5.94
N MET A 269 15.13 11.06 5.74
CA MET A 269 14.20 11.45 6.81
C MET A 269 13.53 10.24 7.47
N ILE A 270 13.46 9.11 6.75
CA ILE A 270 12.73 7.91 7.19
C ILE A 270 13.23 7.32 8.51
N PRO A 271 14.54 7.25 8.84
CA PRO A 271 14.98 6.69 10.12
C PRO A 271 14.40 7.42 11.35
N LEU A 272 14.25 8.74 11.28
CA LEU A 272 13.67 9.54 12.37
C LEU A 272 12.15 9.30 12.47
N ILE A 273 11.46 9.29 11.33
CA ILE A 273 10.02 9.02 11.26
C ILE A 273 9.71 7.59 11.74
N ALA A 274 10.49 6.60 11.31
CA ALA A 274 10.34 5.21 11.73
C ALA A 274 10.50 5.06 13.25
N LYS A 275 11.46 5.78 13.85
CA LYS A 275 11.62 5.84 15.31
C LYS A 275 10.42 6.50 15.99
N GLN A 276 9.93 7.64 15.47
CA GLN A 276 8.74 8.33 15.98
C GLN A 276 7.51 7.40 15.96
N LEU A 277 7.35 6.63 14.87
CA LEU A 277 6.25 5.69 14.68
C LEU A 277 6.46 4.34 15.40
N SER A 278 7.53 4.18 16.16
CA SER A 278 7.89 2.93 16.85
C SER A 278 7.95 1.72 15.91
N LEU A 279 8.43 1.90 14.68
CA LEU A 279 8.57 0.82 13.70
C LEU A 279 9.78 -0.06 14.04
N PRO A 280 9.65 -1.39 13.90
CA PRO A 280 10.80 -2.28 13.87
C PRO A 280 11.80 -1.87 12.77
N GLU A 281 13.09 -2.11 13.00
CA GLU A 281 14.15 -1.77 12.05
C GLU A 281 13.92 -2.33 10.63
N PRO A 282 13.47 -3.61 10.44
CA PRO A 282 13.18 -4.13 9.11
C PRO A 282 12.06 -3.36 8.39
N ASP A 283 11.03 -2.93 9.12
CA ASP A 283 9.89 -2.18 8.58
C ASP A 283 10.32 -0.77 8.18
N GLY A 284 11.14 -0.10 9.02
CA GLY A 284 11.73 1.20 8.70
C GLY A 284 12.63 1.15 7.45
N LYS A 285 13.46 0.11 7.32
CA LYS A 285 14.31 -0.12 6.13
C LYS A 285 13.48 -0.35 4.87
N LEU A 286 12.38 -1.08 4.97
CA LEU A 286 11.46 -1.30 3.84
C LEU A 286 10.81 0.01 3.37
N VAL A 287 10.29 0.83 4.30
CA VAL A 287 9.72 2.15 3.95
C VAL A 287 10.77 3.05 3.33
N MET A 288 11.99 3.09 3.89
CA MET A 288 13.09 3.87 3.35
C MET A 288 13.43 3.45 1.91
N PHE A 289 13.53 2.15 1.66
CA PHE A 289 13.74 1.62 0.31
C PHE A 289 12.63 2.05 -0.65
N LEU A 290 11.36 1.98 -0.25
CA LEU A 290 10.24 2.34 -1.12
C LEU A 290 10.27 3.83 -1.45
N VAL A 291 10.49 4.70 -0.47
CA VAL A 291 10.59 6.16 -0.66
C VAL A 291 11.78 6.52 -1.54
N GLU A 292 12.95 5.92 -1.32
CA GLU A 292 14.15 6.17 -2.12
C GLU A 292 13.96 5.77 -3.59
N ASN A 293 13.16 4.73 -3.85
CA ASN A 293 13.09 4.08 -5.15
C ASN A 293 11.77 4.27 -5.89
N HIS A 294 10.85 5.12 -5.39
CA HIS A 294 9.48 5.21 -5.91
C HIS A 294 9.40 5.55 -7.40
N LEU A 295 10.36 6.32 -7.94
CA LEU A 295 10.43 6.63 -9.37
C LEU A 295 11.10 5.54 -10.22
N ALA A 296 11.80 4.57 -9.61
CA ALA A 296 12.69 3.66 -10.33
C ALA A 296 11.94 2.79 -11.36
N MET A 297 10.73 2.31 -11.04
CA MET A 297 9.93 1.55 -12.00
C MET A 297 9.27 2.44 -13.06
N ALA A 298 8.81 3.64 -12.68
CA ALA A 298 8.24 4.60 -13.62
C ALA A 298 9.27 4.99 -14.69
N ASP A 299 10.49 5.31 -14.25
CA ASP A 299 11.60 5.68 -15.12
C ASP A 299 12.03 4.53 -16.01
N LEU A 300 12.18 3.33 -15.45
CA LEU A 300 12.70 2.19 -16.19
C LEU A 300 11.70 1.65 -17.22
N SER A 301 10.43 1.49 -16.84
CA SER A 301 9.39 0.95 -17.75
C SER A 301 9.17 1.80 -19.01
N GLN A 302 9.52 3.09 -18.96
CA GLN A 302 9.35 4.01 -20.08
C GLN A 302 10.59 4.11 -20.98
N ARG A 303 11.69 3.43 -20.64
CA ARG A 303 12.89 3.38 -21.49
C ARG A 303 12.70 2.41 -22.65
N ARG A 304 13.45 2.59 -23.74
CA ARG A 304 13.39 1.68 -24.90
C ARG A 304 14.13 0.36 -24.67
N ASP A 305 15.12 0.38 -23.79
CA ASP A 305 16.11 -0.67 -23.55
C ASP A 305 15.86 -1.45 -22.25
N PHE A 306 14.72 -1.26 -21.56
CA PHE A 306 14.46 -1.96 -20.29
C PHE A 306 14.44 -3.49 -20.43
N ASN A 307 14.32 -4.01 -21.66
CA ASN A 307 14.35 -5.43 -21.98
C ASN A 307 15.77 -6.02 -22.09
N GLU A 308 16.81 -5.18 -22.02
CA GLU A 308 18.19 -5.66 -21.99
C GLU A 308 18.46 -6.45 -20.69
N GLU A 309 19.07 -7.63 -20.84
CA GLU A 309 19.28 -8.55 -19.72
C GLU A 309 20.09 -7.92 -18.57
N GLY A 310 21.12 -7.12 -18.90
CA GLY A 310 21.93 -6.42 -17.91
C GLY A 310 21.13 -5.39 -17.11
N VAL A 311 20.22 -4.67 -17.77
CA VAL A 311 19.34 -3.67 -17.15
C VAL A 311 18.35 -4.36 -16.20
N LEU A 312 17.69 -5.44 -16.65
CA LEU A 312 16.77 -6.22 -15.82
C LEU A 312 17.46 -6.85 -14.62
N LYS A 313 18.66 -7.43 -14.80
CA LYS A 313 19.46 -8.00 -13.69
C LYS A 313 19.88 -6.92 -12.70
N GLY A 314 20.32 -5.76 -13.19
CA GLY A 314 20.67 -4.62 -12.33
C GLY A 314 19.47 -4.13 -11.52
N PHE A 315 18.30 -4.03 -12.14
CA PHE A 315 17.07 -3.64 -11.46
C PHE A 315 16.61 -4.70 -10.44
N ALA A 316 16.64 -5.98 -10.80
CA ALA A 316 16.34 -7.08 -9.88
C ALA A 316 17.27 -7.08 -8.67
N ALA A 317 18.58 -6.87 -8.87
CA ALA A 317 19.54 -6.75 -7.78
C ALA A 317 19.25 -5.55 -6.87
N LYS A 318 18.85 -4.41 -7.46
CA LYS A 318 18.45 -3.20 -6.73
C LYS A 318 17.19 -3.43 -5.88
N VAL A 319 16.19 -4.13 -6.41
CA VAL A 319 14.93 -4.42 -5.69
C VAL A 319 15.12 -5.52 -4.63
N GLY A 320 16.00 -6.48 -4.88
CA GLY A 320 16.46 -7.48 -3.92
C GLY A 320 15.47 -8.63 -3.66
N ASN A 321 14.16 -8.38 -3.61
CA ASN A 321 13.17 -9.45 -3.44
C ASN A 321 11.75 -9.14 -3.93
N LEU A 322 10.94 -10.20 -4.02
CA LEU A 322 9.58 -10.15 -4.55
C LEU A 322 8.64 -9.22 -3.75
N ASN A 323 8.72 -9.20 -2.42
CA ASN A 323 7.85 -8.33 -1.61
C ASN A 323 8.15 -6.84 -1.86
N GLN A 324 9.44 -6.46 -1.95
CA GLN A 324 9.84 -5.11 -2.35
C GLN A 324 9.38 -4.77 -3.77
N LEU A 325 9.49 -5.71 -4.71
CA LEU A 325 9.02 -5.52 -6.09
C LEU A 325 7.50 -5.28 -6.15
N GLN A 326 6.73 -6.08 -5.43
CA GLN A 326 5.27 -5.99 -5.36
C GLN A 326 4.81 -4.64 -4.80
N MET A 327 5.40 -4.21 -3.68
CA MET A 327 5.09 -2.91 -3.09
C MET A 327 5.51 -1.75 -4.01
N LEU A 328 6.69 -1.83 -4.64
CA LEU A 328 7.17 -0.80 -5.55
C LEU A 328 6.30 -0.69 -6.82
N TYR A 329 5.84 -1.82 -7.35
CA TYR A 329 4.92 -1.87 -8.48
C TYR A 329 3.57 -1.20 -8.14
N LEU A 330 2.98 -1.56 -6.99
CA LEU A 330 1.71 -0.96 -6.54
C LEU A 330 1.85 0.54 -6.26
N MET A 331 2.98 0.93 -5.66
CA MET A 331 3.31 2.33 -5.38
C MET A 331 3.41 3.13 -6.68
N THR A 332 4.12 2.61 -7.69
CA THR A 332 4.27 3.23 -9.02
C THR A 332 2.94 3.35 -9.74
N TYR A 333 2.10 2.32 -9.68
CA TYR A 333 0.74 2.35 -10.22
C TYR A 333 -0.10 3.46 -9.58
N ALA A 334 -0.10 3.52 -8.25
CA ALA A 334 -0.89 4.48 -7.49
C ALA A 334 -0.43 5.92 -7.77
N ASP A 335 0.89 6.16 -7.74
CA ASP A 335 1.51 7.45 -8.04
C ASP A 335 1.08 7.94 -9.44
N ILE A 336 1.41 7.22 -10.52
CA ILE A 336 1.09 7.64 -11.90
C ILE A 336 -0.42 7.83 -12.11
N LYS A 337 -1.27 6.96 -11.53
CA LYS A 337 -2.73 7.07 -11.65
C LYS A 337 -3.30 8.30 -10.93
N SER A 338 -2.60 8.80 -9.90
CA SER A 338 -3.01 9.93 -9.07
C SER A 338 -2.45 11.28 -9.51
N VAL A 339 -1.65 11.34 -10.58
CA VAL A 339 -1.07 12.61 -11.10
C VAL A 339 -2.13 13.52 -11.74
N GLY A 340 -3.10 12.94 -12.46
CA GLY A 340 -4.14 13.71 -13.15
C GLY A 340 -4.94 12.93 -14.19
N ARG A 341 -5.94 13.58 -14.79
CA ARG A 341 -6.83 12.94 -15.78
C ARG A 341 -6.03 12.51 -17.02
N GLY A 342 -6.12 11.22 -17.36
CA GLY A 342 -5.45 10.65 -18.52
C GLY A 342 -3.95 10.37 -18.33
N ALA A 343 -3.40 10.58 -17.12
CA ALA A 343 -2.01 10.24 -16.81
C ALA A 343 -1.74 8.73 -16.91
N TRP A 344 -2.72 7.92 -16.48
CA TRP A 344 -2.72 6.46 -16.62
C TRP A 344 -3.32 6.03 -17.95
N ALA A 345 -2.51 5.35 -18.76
CA ALA A 345 -2.89 4.85 -20.08
C ALA A 345 -2.59 3.35 -20.18
N VAL A 346 -3.36 2.63 -21.00
CA VAL A 346 -3.23 1.16 -21.18
C VAL A 346 -1.82 0.75 -21.57
N TRP A 347 -1.15 1.53 -22.43
CA TRP A 347 0.23 1.22 -22.83
C TRP A 347 1.24 1.39 -21.68
N LYS A 348 1.04 2.36 -20.77
CA LYS A 348 1.89 2.51 -19.57
C LYS A 348 1.69 1.33 -18.62
N ASP A 349 0.44 0.90 -18.47
CA ASP A 349 0.10 -0.28 -17.69
C ASP A 349 0.82 -1.53 -18.21
N SER A 350 0.76 -1.76 -19.53
CA SER A 350 1.43 -2.91 -20.16
C SER A 350 2.95 -2.90 -19.96
N LEU A 351 3.61 -1.75 -20.11
CA LEU A 351 5.05 -1.63 -19.92
C LEU A 351 5.46 -1.86 -18.46
N LEU A 352 4.70 -1.29 -17.51
CA LEU A 352 4.95 -1.48 -16.09
C LEU A 352 4.73 -2.94 -15.68
N TRP A 353 3.69 -3.58 -16.20
CA TRP A 353 3.40 -4.99 -15.98
C TRP A 353 4.49 -5.90 -16.53
N GLU A 354 4.95 -5.65 -17.77
CA GLU A 354 6.03 -6.42 -18.39
C GLU A 354 7.34 -6.34 -17.58
N LEU A 355 7.70 -5.14 -17.10
CA LEU A 355 8.84 -4.95 -16.21
C LEU A 355 8.69 -5.74 -14.91
N TYR A 356 7.50 -5.69 -14.30
CA TYR A 356 7.19 -6.44 -13.08
C TYR A 356 7.36 -7.95 -13.30
N GLU A 357 6.73 -8.54 -14.32
CA GLU A 357 6.78 -9.98 -14.57
C GLU A 357 8.19 -10.48 -14.83
N LYS A 358 8.96 -9.75 -15.65
CA LYS A 358 10.36 -10.10 -15.94
C LYS A 358 11.25 -10.02 -14.71
N THR A 359 11.09 -8.97 -13.91
CA THR A 359 11.86 -8.79 -12.67
C THR A 359 11.47 -9.84 -11.63
N ALA A 360 10.18 -10.14 -11.49
CA ALA A 360 9.68 -11.17 -10.60
C ALA A 360 10.25 -12.55 -10.99
N ALA A 361 10.24 -12.89 -12.29
CA ALA A 361 10.82 -14.13 -12.80
C ALA A 361 12.32 -14.23 -12.52
N LEU A 362 13.07 -13.11 -12.58
CA LEU A 362 14.49 -13.09 -12.20
C LEU A 362 14.68 -13.25 -10.69
N LEU A 363 13.86 -12.59 -9.86
CA LEU A 363 13.94 -12.68 -8.41
C LEU A 363 13.53 -14.06 -7.87
N SER A 364 12.58 -14.74 -8.51
CA SER A 364 12.23 -16.13 -8.21
C SER A 364 13.30 -17.13 -8.70
N LYS A 365 14.20 -16.71 -9.59
CA LYS A 365 15.34 -17.49 -10.08
C LYS A 365 16.66 -17.14 -9.38
N ALA A 366 16.76 -15.97 -8.74
CA ALA A 366 17.95 -15.49 -8.07
C ALA A 366 18.05 -16.11 -6.67
N PRO A 367 19.19 -16.72 -6.30
CA PRO A 367 19.41 -17.15 -4.92
C PRO A 367 19.44 -15.91 -4.02
N ARG A 368 18.52 -15.82 -3.04
CA ARG A 368 18.64 -14.87 -1.93
C ARG A 368 19.90 -15.26 -1.15
N THR A 369 20.48 -14.39 -0.33
CA THR A 369 21.59 -14.81 0.55
C THR A 369 21.07 -15.82 1.57
N ASP A 370 21.23 -17.09 1.21
CA ASP A 370 20.47 -18.23 1.67
C ASP A 370 20.79 -18.66 3.10
N GLU A 371 21.97 -18.30 3.62
CA GLU A 371 22.51 -18.93 4.83
C GLU A 371 21.71 -18.62 6.11
N ALA A 372 21.23 -17.38 6.30
CA ALA A 372 20.47 -17.02 7.50
C ALA A 372 19.07 -17.65 7.51
N ALA A 373 18.37 -17.58 6.37
CA ALA A 373 17.05 -18.19 6.21
C ALA A 373 17.11 -19.72 6.30
N GLU A 374 18.14 -20.35 5.71
CA GLU A 374 18.39 -21.78 5.86
C GLU A 374 18.66 -22.17 7.32
N THR A 375 19.39 -21.35 8.06
CA THR A 375 19.71 -21.62 9.48
C THR A 375 18.46 -21.56 10.35
N ASP A 376 17.67 -20.49 10.23
CA ASP A 376 16.43 -20.31 10.98
C ASP A 376 15.40 -21.39 10.63
N PHE A 377 15.23 -21.66 9.34
CA PHE A 377 14.35 -22.73 8.85
C PHE A 377 14.78 -24.10 9.38
N ARG A 378 16.08 -24.42 9.30
CA ARG A 378 16.63 -25.68 9.82
C ARG A 378 16.35 -25.80 11.32
N HIS A 379 16.59 -24.76 12.11
CA HIS A 379 16.29 -24.77 13.54
C HIS A 379 14.78 -24.97 13.82
N ALA A 380 13.92 -24.26 13.11
CA ALA A 380 12.48 -24.35 13.27
C ALA A 380 11.95 -25.75 12.91
N LEU A 381 12.37 -26.32 11.76
CA LEU A 381 11.98 -27.66 11.33
C LEU A 381 12.39 -28.72 12.36
N LEU A 382 13.63 -28.66 12.86
CA LEU A 382 14.14 -29.62 13.83
C LEU A 382 13.42 -29.53 15.19
N SER A 383 12.77 -28.42 15.50
CA SER A 383 12.02 -28.23 16.75
C SER A 383 10.62 -28.84 16.73
N ILE A 384 10.04 -29.09 15.55
CA ILE A 384 8.64 -29.53 15.39
C ILE A 384 8.52 -30.96 14.84
N LEU A 385 9.62 -31.73 14.83
CA LEU A 385 9.63 -33.05 14.22
C LEU A 385 8.68 -34.04 14.94
N PRO A 386 7.80 -34.74 14.21
CA PRO A 386 7.02 -35.82 14.78
C PRO A 386 7.90 -37.06 15.02
N LYS A 387 7.46 -37.95 15.93
CA LYS A 387 8.19 -39.21 16.25
C LYS A 387 8.47 -40.13 15.06
N SER A 388 7.72 -39.98 13.96
CA SER A 388 7.85 -40.78 12.73
C SER A 388 8.99 -40.34 11.82
N ILE A 389 9.62 -39.18 12.10
CA ILE A 389 10.69 -38.61 11.29
C ILE A 389 11.92 -38.44 12.19
N THR A 390 13.06 -38.99 11.77
CA THR A 390 14.29 -38.83 12.53
C THR A 390 14.93 -37.46 12.27
N ARG A 391 15.68 -36.96 13.26
CA ARG A 391 16.48 -35.72 13.10
C ARG A 391 17.39 -35.80 11.88
N GLU A 392 18.04 -36.94 11.66
CA GLU A 392 18.93 -37.14 10.51
C GLU A 392 18.19 -37.08 9.18
N GLU A 393 16.94 -37.54 9.08
CA GLU A 393 16.13 -37.40 7.87
C GLU A 393 15.82 -35.94 7.56
N ALA A 394 15.48 -35.15 8.58
CA ALA A 394 15.19 -33.74 8.44
C ALA A 394 16.45 -32.93 8.09
N GLU A 395 17.60 -33.21 8.73
CA GLU A 395 18.88 -32.58 8.41
C GLU A 395 19.28 -32.88 6.95
N ARG A 396 19.21 -34.15 6.53
CA ARG A 396 19.45 -34.55 5.12
C ARG A 396 18.46 -33.90 4.15
N HIS A 397 17.26 -33.57 4.59
CA HIS A 397 16.29 -32.86 3.77
C HIS A 397 16.75 -31.41 3.55
N CYS A 398 17.06 -30.67 4.63
CA CYS A 398 17.60 -29.31 4.55
C CYS A 398 18.86 -29.23 3.66
N ASP A 399 19.76 -30.21 3.72
CA ASP A 399 21.00 -30.20 2.94
C ASP A 399 20.79 -30.44 1.44
N ARG A 400 19.67 -31.05 1.08
CA ARG A 400 19.36 -31.51 -0.28
C ARG A 400 18.37 -30.61 -1.01
N VAL A 401 17.50 -29.88 -0.31
CA VAL A 401 16.59 -28.92 -0.94
C VAL A 401 17.34 -27.72 -1.50
N PRO A 402 16.80 -27.06 -2.55
CA PRO A 402 17.40 -25.82 -3.03
C PRO A 402 17.21 -24.73 -1.98
N PRO A 403 18.14 -23.77 -1.88
CA PRO A 403 18.09 -22.78 -0.81
C PRO A 403 16.79 -21.95 -0.71
N ARG A 404 16.17 -21.62 -1.86
CA ARG A 404 14.85 -20.96 -1.92
C ARG A 404 13.74 -21.68 -1.15
N TYR A 405 13.89 -22.98 -0.91
CA TYR A 405 12.93 -23.78 -0.17
C TYR A 405 12.74 -23.27 1.26
N ALA A 406 13.81 -22.85 1.94
CA ALA A 406 13.75 -22.31 3.29
C ALA A 406 12.98 -20.97 3.40
N VAL A 407 12.78 -20.30 2.27
CA VAL A 407 12.08 -19.01 2.18
C VAL A 407 10.62 -19.18 1.77
N GLU A 408 10.33 -20.19 0.94
CA GLU A 408 9.02 -20.38 0.29
C GLU A 408 8.15 -21.46 0.96
N VAL A 409 8.76 -22.29 1.81
CA VAL A 409 8.10 -23.42 2.48
C VAL A 409 8.22 -23.24 3.99
N THR A 410 7.11 -23.47 4.68
CA THR A 410 7.06 -23.43 6.15
C THR A 410 7.62 -24.73 6.76
N PRO A 411 8.15 -24.70 7.99
CA PRO A 411 8.57 -25.91 8.69
C PRO A 411 7.48 -27.00 8.74
N GLU A 412 6.23 -26.62 8.93
CA GLU A 412 5.07 -27.52 8.97
C GLU A 412 4.83 -28.23 7.62
N GLU A 413 4.91 -27.49 6.51
CA GLU A 413 4.86 -28.05 5.16
C GLU A 413 6.05 -28.99 4.90
N ALA A 414 7.24 -28.63 5.37
CA ALA A 414 8.42 -29.49 5.21
C ALA A 414 8.32 -30.81 5.99
N VAL A 415 7.65 -30.83 7.14
CA VAL A 415 7.27 -32.08 7.83
C VAL A 415 6.35 -32.93 6.95
N ALA A 416 5.39 -32.32 6.24
CA ALA A 416 4.55 -33.04 5.29
C ALA A 416 5.35 -33.58 4.09
N HIS A 417 6.32 -32.81 3.59
CA HIS A 417 7.21 -33.25 2.49
C HIS A 417 8.08 -34.43 2.90
N LEU A 418 8.61 -34.44 4.12
CA LEU A 418 9.34 -35.59 4.67
C LEU A 418 8.50 -36.86 4.69
N ARG A 419 7.19 -36.78 5.00
CA ARG A 419 6.26 -37.91 4.90
C ARG A 419 6.01 -38.36 3.47
N LEU A 420 5.88 -37.42 2.52
CA LEU A 420 5.78 -37.73 1.09
C LEU A 420 7.02 -38.49 0.60
N ILE A 421 8.21 -38.00 0.96
CA ILE A 421 9.49 -38.63 0.61
C ILE A 421 9.61 -40.04 1.22
N GLN A 422 9.14 -40.27 2.44
CA GLN A 422 9.14 -41.60 3.05
C GLN A 422 8.26 -42.59 2.26
N ARG A 423 7.06 -42.15 1.84
CA ARG A 423 6.13 -42.95 1.03
C ARG A 423 6.64 -43.20 -0.40
N LEU A 424 7.41 -42.27 -0.97
CA LEU A 424 8.02 -42.41 -2.30
C LEU A 424 8.97 -43.64 -2.40
N LYS A 425 9.39 -44.23 -1.28
CA LYS A 425 10.18 -45.48 -1.31
C LYS A 425 9.37 -46.67 -1.84
N ASP A 426 8.05 -46.64 -1.65
CA ASP A 426 7.14 -47.73 -1.99
C ASP A 426 6.24 -47.38 -3.20
N GLU A 427 6.15 -46.10 -3.58
CA GLU A 427 5.29 -45.58 -4.65
C GLU A 427 6.10 -44.74 -5.66
N PRO A 428 5.83 -44.79 -6.97
CA PRO A 428 6.56 -44.02 -7.99
C PRO A 428 6.31 -42.50 -7.90
N MET A 429 5.19 -42.12 -7.30
CA MET A 429 4.78 -40.74 -7.07
C MET A 429 3.83 -40.71 -5.88
N THR A 430 3.97 -39.71 -5.02
CA THR A 430 3.10 -39.52 -3.86
C THR A 430 2.51 -38.12 -3.87
N VAL A 431 1.26 -38.00 -3.44
CA VAL A 431 0.56 -36.71 -3.39
C VAL A 431 -0.05 -36.44 -2.02
N SER A 432 -0.27 -35.17 -1.73
CA SER A 432 -1.02 -34.67 -0.58
C SER A 432 -1.89 -33.51 -1.02
N PHE A 433 -3.14 -33.51 -0.56
CA PHE A 433 -4.10 -32.45 -0.87
C PHE A 433 -4.46 -31.67 0.40
N SER A 434 -4.63 -30.37 0.23
CA SER A 434 -5.34 -29.50 1.16
C SER A 434 -6.34 -28.64 0.38
N PHE A 435 -7.43 -28.26 1.02
CA PHE A 435 -8.50 -27.50 0.38
C PHE A 435 -8.68 -26.18 1.10
N THR A 436 -8.81 -25.11 0.32
CA THR A 436 -9.25 -23.79 0.79
C THR A 436 -10.61 -23.48 0.18
N ASP A 437 -11.21 -22.36 0.56
CA ASP A 437 -12.46 -21.89 -0.07
C ASP A 437 -12.26 -21.43 -1.53
N ALA A 438 -11.01 -21.22 -1.97
CA ALA A 438 -10.69 -20.61 -3.28
C ALA A 438 -9.97 -21.55 -4.25
N TYR A 439 -9.15 -22.48 -3.77
CA TYR A 439 -8.46 -23.48 -4.59
C TYR A 439 -8.15 -24.77 -3.83
N ALA A 440 -7.92 -25.85 -4.56
CA ALA A 440 -7.27 -27.06 -4.05
C ALA A 440 -5.75 -26.88 -4.15
N GLU A 441 -5.03 -27.17 -3.07
CA GLU A 441 -3.57 -27.18 -3.08
C GLU A 441 -3.07 -28.61 -3.04
N MET A 442 -2.20 -28.95 -3.99
CA MET A 442 -1.64 -30.29 -4.11
C MET A 442 -0.12 -30.22 -4.06
N TRP A 443 0.46 -30.96 -3.12
CA TRP A 443 1.87 -31.29 -3.11
C TRP A 443 2.08 -32.64 -3.78
N LEU A 444 2.98 -32.68 -4.76
CA LEU A 444 3.36 -33.86 -5.50
C LEU A 444 4.85 -34.13 -5.29
N CYS A 445 5.19 -35.37 -4.99
CA CYS A 445 6.55 -35.83 -4.78
C CYS A 445 6.85 -36.97 -5.74
N THR A 446 7.91 -36.85 -6.55
CA THR A 446 8.31 -37.88 -7.53
C THR A 446 9.82 -37.83 -7.80
N GLY A 447 10.35 -38.81 -8.53
CA GLY A 447 11.71 -38.77 -9.07
C GLY A 447 11.79 -37.94 -10.35
N ASP A 448 12.92 -37.27 -10.55
CA ASP A 448 13.21 -36.48 -11.74
C ASP A 448 13.34 -37.36 -13.00
N MET A 449 12.58 -37.00 -14.04
CA MET A 449 12.48 -37.72 -15.31
C MET A 449 12.24 -36.72 -16.46
N PRO A 450 12.67 -37.03 -17.70
CA PRO A 450 12.47 -36.14 -18.84
C PRO A 450 11.00 -35.75 -19.03
N ALA A 451 10.74 -34.45 -19.18
CA ALA A 451 9.41 -33.88 -19.41
C ALA A 451 8.35 -34.16 -18.33
N ARG A 452 8.74 -34.59 -17.13
CA ARG A 452 7.82 -34.95 -16.03
C ARG A 452 6.81 -33.85 -15.69
N PHE A 453 7.27 -32.60 -15.57
CA PHE A 453 6.39 -31.46 -15.29
C PHE A 453 5.34 -31.24 -16.39
N SER A 454 5.73 -31.38 -17.66
CA SER A 454 4.81 -31.25 -18.80
C SER A 454 3.79 -32.39 -18.84
N GLN A 455 4.18 -33.61 -18.47
CA GLN A 455 3.27 -34.74 -18.35
C GLN A 455 2.23 -34.50 -17.26
N ILE A 456 2.67 -34.08 -16.06
CA ILE A 456 1.80 -33.74 -14.93
C ILE A 456 0.81 -32.63 -15.31
N ALA A 457 1.30 -31.54 -15.91
CA ALA A 457 0.45 -30.44 -16.37
C ALA A 457 -0.56 -30.92 -17.45
N GLY A 458 -0.13 -31.80 -18.35
CA GLY A 458 -0.99 -32.44 -19.35
C GLY A 458 -2.09 -33.28 -18.72
N THR A 459 -1.79 -34.05 -17.67
CA THR A 459 -2.78 -34.85 -16.92
C THR A 459 -3.84 -33.98 -16.25
N PHE A 460 -3.46 -32.82 -15.70
CA PHE A 460 -4.43 -31.85 -15.17
C PHE A 460 -5.36 -31.32 -16.25
N VAL A 461 -4.79 -30.85 -17.37
CA VAL A 461 -5.58 -30.34 -18.50
C VAL A 461 -6.52 -31.42 -19.06
N GLY A 462 -6.02 -32.67 -19.19
CA GLY A 462 -6.82 -33.81 -19.65
C GLY A 462 -7.98 -34.18 -18.73
N ASN A 463 -7.87 -33.88 -17.43
CA ASN A 463 -8.94 -34.04 -16.45
C ASN A 463 -9.80 -32.78 -16.24
N GLY A 464 -9.61 -31.74 -17.05
CA GLY A 464 -10.36 -30.48 -16.92
C GLY A 464 -9.99 -29.65 -15.69
N VAL A 465 -8.80 -29.90 -15.14
CA VAL A 465 -8.24 -29.14 -14.02
C VAL A 465 -7.45 -27.94 -14.56
N ASN A 466 -7.77 -26.76 -14.04
CA ASN A 466 -7.05 -25.53 -14.29
C ASN A 466 -5.94 -25.32 -13.25
N ILE A 467 -4.72 -25.06 -13.72
CA ILE A 467 -3.56 -24.76 -12.87
C ILE A 467 -3.49 -23.25 -12.64
N ILE A 468 -3.80 -22.80 -11.43
CA ILE A 468 -3.73 -21.39 -11.02
C ILE A 468 -2.27 -20.96 -10.87
N SER A 469 -1.46 -21.82 -10.23
CA SER A 469 -0.04 -21.59 -10.06
C SER A 469 0.67 -22.91 -9.81
N ALA A 470 1.95 -22.98 -10.18
CA ALA A 470 2.82 -24.11 -9.92
C ALA A 470 4.18 -23.64 -9.40
N GLN A 471 4.74 -24.38 -8.45
CA GLN A 471 6.09 -24.18 -7.94
C GLN A 471 6.79 -25.52 -7.81
N ALA A 472 8.09 -25.55 -8.05
CA ALA A 472 8.86 -26.79 -8.10
C ALA A 472 10.13 -26.69 -7.26
N PHE A 473 10.41 -27.72 -6.47
CA PHE A 473 11.64 -27.85 -5.69
C PHE A 473 12.33 -29.17 -6.01
N THR A 474 13.42 -29.11 -6.76
CA THR A 474 14.26 -30.28 -7.07
C THR A 474 15.37 -30.41 -6.03
N ARG A 475 15.40 -31.54 -5.32
CA ARG A 475 16.47 -31.87 -4.39
C ARG A 475 17.70 -32.40 -5.13
N LYS A 476 18.87 -32.26 -4.51
CA LYS A 476 20.17 -32.73 -5.04
C LYS A 476 20.22 -34.24 -5.33
N ASP A 477 19.32 -35.03 -4.74
CA ASP A 477 19.19 -36.48 -4.96
C ASP A 477 18.18 -36.85 -6.05
N GLY A 478 17.68 -35.86 -6.82
CA GLY A 478 16.75 -36.09 -7.93
C GLY A 478 15.29 -36.27 -7.50
N ILE A 479 14.95 -36.00 -6.23
CA ILE A 479 13.56 -35.97 -5.78
C ILE A 479 12.97 -34.58 -6.07
N ILE A 480 11.80 -34.55 -6.70
CA ILE A 480 11.03 -33.35 -7.01
C ILE A 480 9.89 -33.21 -6.00
N LEU A 481 9.70 -32.00 -5.48
CA LEU A 481 8.56 -31.58 -4.67
C LEU A 481 7.86 -30.42 -5.38
N ASP A 482 6.73 -30.69 -6.02
CA ASP A 482 5.96 -29.69 -6.75
C ASP A 482 4.70 -29.29 -5.98
N ARG A 483 4.44 -27.99 -5.89
CA ARG A 483 3.19 -27.42 -5.37
C ARG A 483 2.35 -26.92 -6.53
N PHE A 484 1.11 -27.38 -6.59
CA PHE A 484 0.11 -26.89 -7.53
C PHE A 484 -1.08 -26.30 -6.78
N ARG A 485 -1.54 -25.13 -7.23
CA ARG A 485 -2.86 -24.59 -6.86
C ARG A 485 -3.81 -24.81 -8.03
N LEU A 486 -4.89 -25.51 -7.76
CA LEU A 486 -5.75 -26.11 -8.76
C LEU A 486 -7.20 -25.64 -8.57
N SER A 487 -7.91 -25.48 -9.69
CA SER A 487 -9.34 -25.19 -9.76
C SER A 487 -9.97 -26.00 -10.90
N ASP A 488 -11.29 -26.01 -10.99
CA ASP A 488 -11.96 -26.44 -12.23
C ASP A 488 -11.74 -25.41 -13.36
N ALA A 489 -12.16 -25.77 -14.58
CA ALA A 489 -12.12 -24.86 -15.73
C ALA A 489 -12.93 -23.56 -15.54
N GLY A 490 -13.83 -23.50 -14.55
CA GLY A 490 -14.61 -22.32 -14.18
C GLY A 490 -14.02 -21.52 -13.01
N GLY A 491 -12.83 -21.88 -12.51
CA GLY A 491 -12.16 -21.20 -11.39
C GLY A 491 -12.73 -21.52 -10.00
N LYS A 492 -13.51 -22.58 -9.85
CA LYS A 492 -14.04 -23.04 -8.55
C LYS A 492 -13.20 -24.16 -7.96
N VAL A 493 -13.26 -24.31 -6.63
CA VAL A 493 -12.63 -25.43 -5.92
C VAL A 493 -13.38 -26.71 -6.23
N VAL A 494 -12.65 -27.72 -6.67
CA VAL A 494 -13.14 -29.10 -6.71
C VAL A 494 -12.82 -29.74 -5.37
N THR A 495 -13.83 -30.03 -4.55
CA THR A 495 -13.66 -30.73 -3.25
C THR A 495 -14.06 -32.20 -3.32
N ASP A 496 -14.43 -32.70 -4.51
CA ASP A 496 -14.87 -34.08 -4.70
C ASP A 496 -13.68 -35.04 -4.59
N THR A 497 -13.75 -35.93 -3.59
CA THR A 497 -12.70 -36.90 -3.31
C THR A 497 -12.56 -37.95 -4.42
N GLU A 498 -13.66 -38.38 -5.04
CA GLU A 498 -13.60 -39.38 -6.13
C GLU A 498 -12.89 -38.81 -7.36
N PHE A 499 -13.13 -37.54 -7.65
CA PHE A 499 -12.42 -36.82 -8.71
C PHE A 499 -10.90 -36.79 -8.46
N TRP A 500 -10.46 -36.45 -7.24
CA TRP A 500 -9.03 -36.38 -6.94
C TRP A 500 -8.34 -37.74 -6.87
N GLU A 501 -9.05 -38.80 -6.47
CA GLU A 501 -8.51 -40.16 -6.57
C GLU A 501 -8.33 -40.59 -8.03
N LYS A 502 -9.25 -40.22 -8.92
CA LYS A 502 -9.06 -40.43 -10.37
C LYS A 502 -7.85 -39.66 -10.90
N VAL A 503 -7.74 -38.37 -10.59
CA VAL A 503 -6.59 -37.54 -11.01
C VAL A 503 -5.27 -38.12 -10.48
N LYS A 504 -5.26 -38.59 -9.22
CA LYS A 504 -4.10 -39.26 -8.62
C LYS A 504 -3.73 -40.57 -9.33
N SER A 505 -4.72 -41.37 -9.74
CA SER A 505 -4.51 -42.57 -10.55
C SER A 505 -3.87 -42.21 -11.88
N ASP A 506 -4.44 -41.25 -12.61
CA ASP A 506 -3.93 -40.82 -13.93
C ASP A 506 -2.53 -40.22 -13.85
N LEU A 507 -2.20 -39.52 -12.75
CA LEU A 507 -0.85 -39.02 -12.50
C LEU A 507 0.16 -40.12 -12.17
N SER A 508 -0.29 -41.29 -11.71
CA SER A 508 0.62 -42.42 -11.41
C SER A 508 1.02 -43.19 -12.68
N ASP A 509 0.29 -42.99 -13.78
CA ASP A 509 0.52 -43.63 -15.08
C ASP A 509 1.49 -42.85 -15.99
N VAL A 510 1.90 -41.64 -15.58
CA VAL A 510 2.90 -40.80 -16.27
C VAL A 510 4.21 -40.74 -15.51
#